data_AF-A0AAV5TEK1-F1
#
_entry.id   AF-A0AAV5TEK1-F1
#
_cell.length_a   1.000
_cell.length_b   1.000
_cell.length_c   1.000
_cell.angle_alpha   90.00
_cell.angle_beta   90.00
_cell.angle_gamma   90.00
#
_symmetry.space_group_name_H-M   'P 1'
#
loop_
_entity.id
_entity.type
_entity.pdbx_description
1 polymer ?
#
loop_
_entity_poly.entity_id
_entity_poly.type
_entity_poly.pdbx_seq_one_letter_code
_entity_poly.pdbx_strand_id
1 'polypeptide(L)'
;RALFVDRSLGTLAMVLYFLLGTLTLLVYCLIKYYRFIARYPKGPFPLPFIGNFIEIDAKALHNSFRQFGKQHNGIYTLFTPIPFVQITDPDILREAFVEKGEDFVGRPENEVHQEAFTMAPNSGVINSNGDAWRDNRRAAISIMRDFGMGKNVMEEQVRSSVADYISQLDSIEDKDHANLRWPIQVMVANIINEVLFGFRYKYDDCQPLMEYVEGFNKV
;
A
#
# COMPACT_ATOMS: atom_id res chain seq x y z
N ARG A 1 66.62 -2.52 12.08
CA ARG A 1 65.61 -3.21 12.93
C ARG A 1 64.76 -2.22 13.74
N ALA A 2 65.33 -1.27 14.49
CA ALA A 2 64.57 -0.29 15.28
C ALA A 2 63.57 0.58 14.47
N LEU A 3 63.99 1.11 13.30
CA LEU A 3 63.13 1.90 12.40
C LEU A 3 61.92 1.13 11.82
N PHE A 4 62.00 -0.20 11.75
CA PHE A 4 60.90 -1.06 11.29
C PHE A 4 59.88 -1.31 12.40
N VAL A 5 60.35 -1.45 13.64
CA VAL A 5 59.51 -1.63 14.82
C VAL A 5 58.71 -0.35 15.10
N ASP A 6 59.33 0.82 14.96
CA ASP A 6 58.69 2.11 15.21
C ASP A 6 57.58 2.43 14.18
N ARG A 7 57.84 2.14 12.89
CA ARG A 7 56.80 2.21 11.84
C ARG A 7 55.65 1.23 12.09
N SER A 8 55.93 0.03 12.58
CA SER A 8 54.89 -0.96 12.89
C SER A 8 54.04 -0.58 14.10
N LEU A 9 54.63 0.11 15.09
CA LEU A 9 53.90 0.61 16.25
C LEU A 9 52.96 1.76 15.85
N GLY A 10 53.43 2.67 14.99
CA GLY A 10 52.63 3.78 14.47
C GLY A 10 51.44 3.31 13.62
N THR A 11 51.61 2.28 12.79
CA THR A 11 50.50 1.70 12.02
C THR A 11 49.48 0.99 12.91
N LEU A 12 49.93 0.24 13.91
CA LEU A 12 49.04 -0.39 14.89
C LEU A 12 48.22 0.64 15.68
N ALA A 13 48.85 1.74 16.12
CA ALA A 13 48.15 2.82 16.80
C ALA A 13 47.10 3.49 15.90
N MET A 14 47.42 3.76 14.63
CA MET A 14 46.47 4.33 13.66
C MET A 14 45.27 3.41 13.44
N VAL A 15 45.49 2.10 13.30
CA VAL A 15 44.41 1.11 13.18
C VAL A 15 43.54 1.10 14.43
N LEU A 16 44.14 1.14 15.62
CA LEU A 16 43.39 1.18 16.88
C LEU A 16 42.50 2.43 17.00
N TYR A 17 43.03 3.62 16.67
CA TYR A 17 42.24 4.85 16.67
C TYR A 17 41.10 4.81 15.64
N PHE A 18 41.34 4.25 14.46
CA PHE A 18 40.30 4.06 13.45
C PHE A 18 39.20 3.10 13.94
N LEU A 19 39.57 1.98 14.57
CA LEU A 19 38.61 1.04 15.15
C LEU A 19 37.80 1.68 16.29
N LEU A 20 38.45 2.46 17.15
CA LEU A 20 37.76 3.18 18.23
C LEU A 20 36.82 4.26 17.67
N GLY A 21 37.25 4.98 16.64
CA GLY A 21 36.44 5.99 15.94
C GLY A 21 35.22 5.37 15.24
N THR A 22 35.39 4.23 14.57
CA THR A 22 34.27 3.53 13.91
C THR A 22 33.32 2.92 14.94
N LEU A 23 33.83 2.34 16.03
CA LEU A 23 33.00 1.80 17.12
C LEU A 23 32.17 2.89 17.81
N THR A 24 32.79 4.04 18.13
CA THR A 24 32.08 5.16 18.76
C THR A 24 31.01 5.75 17.83
N LEU A 25 31.31 5.90 16.53
CA LEU A 25 30.32 6.30 15.54
C LEU A 25 29.17 5.31 15.44
N LEU A 26 29.46 4.00 15.42
CA LEU A 26 28.45 2.94 15.37
C LEU A 26 27.54 2.98 16.60
N VAL A 27 28.11 3.10 17.81
CA VAL A 27 27.33 3.23 19.05
C VAL A 27 26.48 4.50 19.02
N TYR A 28 27.03 5.63 18.57
CA TYR A 28 26.28 6.87 18.42
C TYR A 28 25.09 6.71 17.45
N CYS A 29 25.30 6.08 16.30
CA CYS A 29 24.26 5.78 15.32
C CYS A 29 23.17 4.87 15.91
N LEU A 30 23.55 3.81 16.64
CA LEU A 30 22.60 2.92 17.30
C LEU A 30 21.77 3.65 18.36
N ILE A 31 22.41 4.46 19.21
CA ILE A 31 21.69 5.27 20.21
C ILE A 31 20.71 6.21 19.51
N LYS A 32 21.13 6.89 18.44
CA LYS A 32 20.26 7.80 17.67
C LYS A 32 19.08 7.04 17.06
N TYR A 33 19.32 5.86 16.50
CA TYR A 33 18.30 4.99 15.90
C TYR A 33 17.25 4.54 16.93
N TYR A 34 17.66 3.98 18.08
CA TYR A 34 16.71 3.52 19.08
C TYR A 34 16.01 4.67 19.84
N ARG A 35 16.63 5.85 19.94
CA ARG A 35 15.95 7.06 20.43
C ARG A 35 14.88 7.57 19.47
N PHE A 36 15.05 7.37 18.17
CA PHE A 36 14.02 7.67 17.17
C PHE A 36 12.86 6.69 17.28
N ILE A 37 13.15 5.38 17.36
CA ILE A 37 12.14 4.31 17.53
C ILE A 37 11.29 4.53 18.78
N ALA A 38 11.90 4.91 19.90
CA ALA A 38 11.22 5.07 21.18
C ALA A 38 10.14 6.17 21.20
N ARG A 39 10.04 7.00 20.14
CA ARG A 39 8.99 8.03 19.99
C ARG A 39 7.65 7.45 19.53
N TYR A 40 7.65 6.23 19.00
CA TYR A 40 6.48 5.59 18.40
C TYR A 40 5.86 4.54 19.34
N PRO A 41 4.60 4.12 19.10
CA PRO A 41 4.00 2.99 19.81
C PRO A 41 4.89 1.76 19.77
N LYS A 42 4.99 1.05 20.90
CA LYS A 42 5.82 -0.16 21.01
C LYS A 42 5.33 -1.23 20.06
N GLY A 43 6.26 -1.87 19.36
CA GLY A 43 5.99 -2.96 18.42
C GLY A 43 7.09 -4.01 18.44
N PRO A 44 7.11 -4.90 17.43
CA PRO A 44 8.17 -5.89 17.26
C PRO A 44 9.54 -5.23 17.16
N PHE A 45 10.57 -5.86 17.71
CA PHE A 45 11.88 -5.23 17.87
C PHE A 45 12.57 -5.03 16.51
N PRO A 46 12.80 -3.78 16.07
CA PRO A 46 13.35 -3.54 14.75
C PRO A 46 14.88 -3.66 14.76
N LEU A 47 15.44 -4.36 13.76
CA LEU A 47 16.88 -4.43 13.57
C LEU A 47 17.39 -3.16 12.87
N PRO A 48 18.60 -2.66 13.20
CA PRO A 48 19.20 -1.56 12.45
C PRO A 48 19.30 -1.89 10.95
N PHE A 49 19.01 -0.90 10.09
CA PHE A 49 18.99 -0.99 8.61
C PHE A 49 17.90 -1.88 7.98
N ILE A 50 17.59 -3.03 8.58
CA ILE A 50 16.61 -4.00 8.04
C ILE A 50 15.20 -3.73 8.62
N GLY A 51 15.11 -3.19 9.83
CA GLY A 51 13.83 -3.02 10.51
C GLY A 51 13.17 -4.37 10.83
N ASN A 52 11.87 -4.50 10.56
CA ASN A 52 11.05 -5.68 10.84
C ASN A 52 10.85 -6.60 9.62
N PHE A 53 11.60 -6.42 8.52
CA PHE A 53 11.39 -7.24 7.31
C PHE A 53 11.52 -8.75 7.53
N ILE A 54 12.38 -9.18 8.46
CA ILE A 54 12.60 -10.61 8.76
C ILE A 54 11.39 -11.24 9.46
N GLU A 55 10.65 -10.45 10.24
CA GLU A 55 9.52 -10.92 11.04
C GLU A 55 8.21 -10.95 10.23
N ILE A 56 8.22 -10.38 9.03
CA ILE A 56 7.04 -10.22 8.18
C ILE A 56 7.05 -11.28 7.09
N ASP A 57 6.00 -12.10 7.03
CA ASP A 57 5.76 -12.96 5.87
C ASP A 57 5.16 -12.14 4.72
N ALA A 58 5.97 -11.84 3.71
CA ALA A 58 5.56 -11.08 2.53
C ALA A 58 4.41 -11.73 1.73
N LYS A 59 4.26 -13.06 1.80
CA LYS A 59 3.15 -13.77 1.12
C LYS A 59 1.85 -13.71 1.92
N ALA A 60 1.94 -13.44 3.22
CA ALA A 60 0.80 -13.42 4.14
C ALA A 60 0.88 -12.27 5.15
N LEU A 61 1.05 -11.03 4.63
CA LEU A 61 1.20 -9.82 5.45
C LEU A 61 0.10 -9.65 6.50
N HIS A 62 -1.16 -9.89 6.11
CA HIS A 62 -2.31 -9.77 7.00
C HIS A 62 -2.24 -10.71 8.22
N ASN A 63 -1.64 -11.91 8.06
CA ASN A 63 -1.45 -12.84 9.18
C ASN A 63 -0.38 -12.34 10.14
N SER A 64 0.74 -11.82 9.61
CA SER A 64 1.81 -11.22 10.41
C SER A 64 1.27 -10.02 11.20
N PHE A 65 0.52 -9.12 10.54
CA PHE A 65 -0.09 -7.96 11.20
C PHE A 65 -1.07 -8.35 12.30
N ARG A 66 -1.93 -9.34 12.04
CA ARG A 66 -2.85 -9.87 13.06
C ARG A 66 -2.11 -10.44 14.26
N GLN A 67 -0.99 -11.14 14.05
CA GLN A 67 -0.19 -11.70 15.14
C GLN A 67 0.43 -10.61 16.01
N PHE A 68 1.05 -9.60 15.40
CA PHE A 68 1.62 -8.47 16.13
C PHE A 68 0.55 -7.65 16.86
N GLY A 69 -0.61 -7.46 16.26
CA GLY A 69 -1.75 -6.80 16.90
C GLY A 69 -2.13 -7.46 18.23
N LYS A 70 -2.17 -8.80 18.28
CA LYS A 70 -2.44 -9.55 19.53
C LYS A 70 -1.34 -9.38 20.58
N GLN A 71 -0.08 -9.23 20.17
CA GLN A 71 1.07 -9.10 21.07
C GLN A 71 1.24 -7.68 21.64
N HIS A 72 0.71 -6.68 20.94
CA HIS A 72 0.92 -5.26 21.24
C HIS A 72 -0.37 -4.48 21.50
N ASN A 73 -1.42 -5.14 22.02
CA ASN A 73 -2.70 -4.52 22.37
C ASN A 73 -3.31 -3.71 21.20
N GLY A 74 -3.14 -4.20 19.99
CA GLY A 74 -3.78 -3.69 18.80
C GLY A 74 -3.21 -2.40 18.21
N ILE A 75 -2.21 -1.78 18.80
CA ILE A 75 -1.47 -0.63 18.24
C ILE A 75 0.03 -0.84 18.35
N TYR A 76 0.73 -0.82 17.22
CA TYR A 76 2.17 -1.08 17.18
C TYR A 76 2.83 -0.42 15.97
N THR A 77 4.15 -0.27 16.02
CA THR A 77 4.92 0.28 14.92
C THR A 77 5.75 -0.81 14.25
N LEU A 78 5.65 -0.91 12.93
CA LEU A 78 6.58 -1.66 12.09
C LEU A 78 7.57 -0.68 11.47
N PHE A 79 8.84 -0.90 11.73
CA PHE A 79 9.91 -0.14 11.11
C PHE A 79 10.35 -0.87 9.85
N THR A 80 10.11 -0.24 8.70
CA THR A 80 10.75 -0.59 7.44
C THR A 80 11.70 0.59 7.10
N PRO A 81 11.97 1.01 5.84
CA PRO A 81 12.65 2.29 5.59
C PRO A 81 11.96 3.49 6.25
N ILE A 82 10.64 3.41 6.48
CA ILE A 82 9.81 4.43 7.11
C ILE A 82 9.00 3.76 8.25
N PRO A 83 8.74 4.43 9.39
CA PRO A 83 7.89 3.88 10.43
C PRO A 83 6.42 3.81 9.98
N PHE A 84 5.81 2.63 10.10
CA PHE A 84 4.39 2.40 9.85
C PHE A 84 3.69 2.04 11.16
N VAL A 85 2.87 2.96 11.67
CA VAL A 85 1.99 2.69 12.81
C VAL A 85 0.78 1.91 12.32
N GLN A 86 0.61 0.70 12.84
CA GLN A 86 -0.48 -0.20 12.54
C GLN A 86 -1.52 -0.17 13.65
N ILE A 87 -2.79 -0.07 13.27
CA ILE A 87 -3.94 -0.14 14.17
C ILE A 87 -4.77 -1.34 13.75
N THR A 88 -4.97 -2.27 14.68
CA THR A 88 -5.70 -3.52 14.48
C THR A 88 -6.83 -3.72 15.48
N ASP A 89 -6.87 -2.92 16.54
CA ASP A 89 -7.96 -2.91 17.51
C ASP A 89 -9.16 -2.08 16.98
N PRO A 90 -10.40 -2.61 17.02
CA PRO A 90 -11.58 -1.91 16.53
C PRO A 90 -11.90 -0.60 17.25
N ASP A 91 -11.65 -0.52 18.56
CA ASP A 91 -11.96 0.69 19.35
C ASP A 91 -10.96 1.78 19.03
N ILE A 92 -9.67 1.43 18.91
CA ILE A 92 -8.63 2.39 18.47
C ILE A 92 -8.86 2.81 17.01
N LEU A 93 -9.31 1.91 16.14
CA LEU A 93 -9.66 2.25 14.75
C LEU A 93 -10.81 3.26 14.70
N ARG A 94 -11.85 3.08 15.53
CA ARG A 94 -12.96 4.03 15.65
C ARG A 94 -12.46 5.39 16.16
N GLU A 95 -11.65 5.40 17.22
CA GLU A 95 -11.10 6.65 17.75
C GLU A 95 -10.29 7.38 16.67
N ALA A 96 -9.39 6.69 15.98
CA ALA A 96 -8.51 7.30 14.98
C ALA A 96 -9.26 7.79 13.74
N PHE A 97 -10.07 6.93 13.11
CA PHE A 97 -10.64 7.22 11.79
C PHE A 97 -12.05 7.82 11.82
N VAL A 98 -12.74 7.80 12.97
CA VAL A 98 -14.09 8.39 13.12
C VAL A 98 -14.05 9.60 14.05
N GLU A 99 -13.58 9.43 15.28
CA GLU A 99 -13.62 10.51 16.28
C GLU A 99 -12.55 11.58 16.02
N LYS A 100 -11.36 11.15 15.62
CA LYS A 100 -10.21 11.99 15.25
C LYS A 100 -9.93 11.98 13.75
N GLY A 101 -10.95 11.72 12.93
CA GLY A 101 -10.78 11.46 11.49
C GLY A 101 -10.01 12.54 10.72
N GLU A 102 -10.13 13.82 11.11
CA GLU A 102 -9.37 14.91 10.49
C GLU A 102 -7.84 14.80 10.73
N ASP A 103 -7.40 14.25 11.86
CA ASP A 103 -5.98 14.03 12.16
C ASP A 103 -5.39 12.89 11.32
N PHE A 104 -6.24 11.95 10.86
CA PHE A 104 -5.86 10.74 10.12
C PHE A 104 -6.27 10.77 8.64
N VAL A 105 -6.69 11.93 8.11
CA VAL A 105 -7.15 12.06 6.72
C VAL A 105 -6.00 12.04 5.70
N GLY A 106 -4.76 12.29 6.14
CA GLY A 106 -3.59 12.47 5.27
C GLY A 106 -3.08 11.19 4.60
N ARG A 107 -2.47 11.34 3.41
CA ARG A 107 -1.86 10.29 2.58
C ARG A 107 -0.35 10.46 2.59
N PRO A 108 0.45 9.39 2.40
CA PRO A 108 1.90 9.52 2.39
C PRO A 108 2.39 10.51 1.32
N GLU A 109 3.18 11.50 1.73
CA GLU A 109 3.72 12.56 0.86
C GLU A 109 5.15 12.29 0.40
N ASN A 110 5.72 11.13 0.74
CA ASN A 110 7.07 10.79 0.30
C ASN A 110 7.14 10.60 -1.22
N GLU A 111 8.26 10.97 -1.83
CA GLU A 111 8.47 10.96 -3.28
C GLU A 111 8.21 9.58 -3.88
N VAL A 112 8.70 8.51 -3.23
CA VAL A 112 8.49 7.12 -3.69
C VAL A 112 7.01 6.78 -3.82
N HIS A 113 6.19 7.17 -2.85
CA HIS A 113 4.74 6.96 -2.91
C HIS A 113 4.08 7.81 -4.00
N GLN A 114 4.49 9.07 -4.15
CA GLN A 114 3.95 9.94 -5.20
C GLN A 114 4.31 9.43 -6.60
N GLU A 115 5.55 9.02 -6.85
CA GLU A 115 5.97 8.47 -8.15
C GLU A 115 5.28 7.13 -8.47
N ALA A 116 5.11 6.25 -7.47
CA ALA A 116 4.52 4.94 -7.68
C ALA A 116 3.00 4.99 -7.88
N PHE A 117 2.30 5.92 -7.22
CA PHE A 117 0.84 5.90 -7.14
C PHE A 117 0.15 7.14 -7.73
N THR A 118 0.89 8.12 -8.24
CA THR A 118 0.31 9.32 -8.86
C THR A 118 0.93 9.61 -10.23
N MET A 119 0.11 10.10 -11.15
CA MET A 119 0.58 10.55 -12.47
C MET A 119 1.07 12.01 -12.47
N ALA A 120 0.71 12.75 -11.42
CA ALA A 120 1.13 14.12 -11.20
C ALA A 120 1.13 14.40 -9.68
N PRO A 121 2.00 15.29 -9.18
CA PRO A 121 2.07 15.62 -7.77
C PRO A 121 0.70 16.03 -7.20
N ASN A 122 0.33 15.45 -6.06
CA ASN A 122 -0.90 15.80 -5.32
C ASN A 122 -2.19 15.80 -6.16
N SER A 123 -2.35 14.81 -7.05
CA SER A 123 -3.47 14.72 -7.98
C SER A 123 -4.41 13.55 -7.71
N GLY A 124 -5.60 13.59 -8.33
CA GLY A 124 -6.61 12.53 -8.25
C GLY A 124 -7.44 12.55 -6.96
N VAL A 125 -8.33 11.57 -6.81
CA VAL A 125 -9.25 11.45 -5.65
C VAL A 125 -8.76 10.47 -4.58
N ILE A 126 -7.78 9.62 -4.93
CA ILE A 126 -7.26 8.56 -4.04
C ILE A 126 -6.02 9.03 -3.27
N ASN A 127 -5.07 9.68 -3.94
CA ASN A 127 -3.71 9.92 -3.43
C ASN A 127 -3.36 11.40 -3.15
N SER A 128 -4.31 12.32 -3.36
CA SER A 128 -4.13 13.75 -3.03
C SER A 128 -4.41 14.04 -1.55
N ASN A 129 -3.94 15.21 -1.09
CA ASN A 129 -4.10 15.76 0.25
C ASN A 129 -4.68 17.17 0.23
N GLY A 130 -5.14 17.63 1.39
CA GLY A 130 -5.59 19.01 1.60
C GLY A 130 -6.78 19.42 0.74
N ASP A 131 -6.80 20.67 0.30
CA ASP A 131 -7.91 21.24 -0.47
C ASP A 131 -8.07 20.59 -1.85
N ALA A 132 -6.95 20.22 -2.50
CA ALA A 132 -6.98 19.48 -3.76
C ALA A 132 -7.78 18.18 -3.64
N TRP A 133 -7.58 17.42 -2.56
CA TRP A 133 -8.36 16.22 -2.28
C TRP A 133 -9.83 16.53 -2.02
N ARG A 134 -10.12 17.56 -1.20
CA ARG A 134 -11.50 17.93 -0.87
C ARG A 134 -12.29 18.33 -2.11
N ASP A 135 -11.70 19.13 -3.00
CA ASP A 135 -12.33 19.59 -4.22
C ASP A 135 -12.52 18.44 -5.23
N ASN A 136 -11.48 17.64 -5.47
CA ASN A 136 -11.57 16.47 -6.36
C ASN A 136 -12.63 15.48 -5.87
N ARG A 137 -12.66 15.19 -4.55
CA ARG A 137 -13.65 14.29 -3.95
C ARG A 137 -15.07 14.84 -4.09
N ARG A 138 -15.28 16.13 -3.80
CA ARG A 138 -16.59 16.77 -3.92
C ARG A 138 -17.09 16.74 -5.36
N ALA A 139 -16.23 17.10 -6.31
CA ALA A 139 -16.56 17.08 -7.74
C ALA A 139 -16.88 15.65 -8.21
N ALA A 140 -16.03 14.67 -7.91
CA ALA A 140 -16.23 13.28 -8.31
C ALA A 140 -17.55 12.69 -7.75
N ILE A 141 -17.86 12.93 -6.47
CA ILE A 141 -19.12 12.45 -5.87
C ILE A 141 -20.34 13.13 -6.52
N SER A 142 -20.25 14.42 -6.82
CA SER A 142 -21.33 15.14 -7.50
C SER A 142 -21.58 14.55 -8.89
N ILE A 143 -20.52 14.40 -9.69
CA ILE A 143 -20.58 13.80 -11.02
C ILE A 143 -21.18 12.40 -10.95
N MET A 144 -20.69 11.53 -10.06
CA MET A 144 -21.23 10.17 -9.91
C MET A 144 -22.73 10.14 -9.59
N ARG A 145 -23.22 11.07 -8.76
CA ARG A 145 -24.66 11.20 -8.46
C ARG A 145 -25.47 11.67 -9.67
N ASP A 146 -24.90 12.56 -10.48
CA ASP A 146 -25.52 13.04 -11.72
C ASP A 146 -25.61 11.91 -12.76
N PHE A 147 -24.58 11.06 -12.83
CA PHE A 147 -24.53 9.84 -13.64
C PHE A 147 -25.35 8.65 -13.08
N GLY A 148 -26.09 8.84 -11.99
CA GLY A 148 -27.05 7.85 -11.52
C GLY A 148 -26.62 7.01 -10.33
N MET A 149 -25.46 7.26 -9.70
CA MET A 149 -25.04 6.57 -8.48
C MET A 149 -26.12 6.70 -7.38
N GLY A 150 -26.65 5.56 -6.94
CA GLY A 150 -27.74 5.49 -5.95
C GLY A 150 -29.14 5.77 -6.52
N LYS A 151 -29.31 5.77 -7.85
CA LYS A 151 -30.59 5.95 -8.56
C LYS A 151 -30.85 4.74 -9.47
N ASN A 152 -32.09 4.62 -9.96
CA ASN A 152 -32.53 3.52 -10.84
C ASN A 152 -31.73 3.42 -12.14
N VAL A 153 -31.16 4.53 -12.63
CA VAL A 153 -30.34 4.54 -13.86
C VAL A 153 -29.11 3.62 -13.71
N MET A 154 -28.42 3.70 -12.56
CA MET A 154 -27.27 2.82 -12.30
C MET A 154 -27.71 1.37 -12.10
N GLU A 155 -28.88 1.14 -11.48
CA GLU A 155 -29.44 -0.21 -11.35
C GLU A 155 -29.71 -0.84 -12.73
N GLU A 156 -30.24 -0.07 -13.68
CA GLU A 156 -30.49 -0.54 -15.05
C GLU A 156 -29.19 -0.88 -15.79
N GLN A 157 -28.14 -0.04 -15.64
CA GLN A 157 -26.81 -0.32 -16.20
C GLN A 157 -26.21 -1.62 -15.62
N VAL A 158 -26.30 -1.80 -14.30
CA VAL A 158 -25.85 -3.02 -13.62
C VAL A 158 -26.65 -4.22 -14.12
N ARG A 159 -27.98 -4.11 -14.18
CA ARG A 159 -28.86 -5.20 -14.64
C ARG A 159 -28.56 -5.60 -16.08
N SER A 160 -28.32 -4.63 -16.95
CA SER A 160 -27.94 -4.89 -18.33
C SER A 160 -26.59 -5.61 -18.42
N SER A 161 -25.58 -5.19 -17.64
CA SER A 161 -24.28 -5.88 -17.58
C SER A 161 -24.40 -7.30 -17.02
N VAL A 162 -25.30 -7.52 -16.05
CA VAL A 162 -25.60 -8.85 -15.51
C VAL A 162 -26.28 -9.74 -16.55
N ALA A 163 -27.16 -9.20 -17.40
CA ALA A 163 -27.78 -9.97 -18.48
C ALA A 163 -26.74 -10.45 -19.51
N ASP A 164 -25.78 -9.59 -19.87
CA ASP A 164 -24.66 -9.95 -20.74
C ASP A 164 -23.80 -11.06 -20.09
N TYR A 165 -23.51 -10.93 -18.78
CA TYR A 165 -22.80 -11.94 -18.00
C TYR A 165 -23.51 -13.29 -17.97
N ILE A 166 -24.82 -13.33 -17.71
CA ILE A 166 -25.60 -14.57 -17.71
C ILE A 166 -25.58 -15.23 -19.10
N SER A 167 -25.74 -14.43 -20.15
CA SER A 167 -25.66 -14.92 -21.53
C SER A 167 -24.29 -15.54 -21.83
N GLN A 168 -23.22 -14.91 -21.33
CA GLN A 168 -21.88 -15.47 -21.43
C GLN A 168 -21.76 -16.80 -20.68
N LEU A 169 -22.30 -16.91 -19.46
CA LEU A 169 -22.28 -18.18 -18.72
C LEU A 169 -23.04 -19.30 -19.45
N ASP A 170 -24.16 -18.97 -20.09
CA ASP A 170 -24.94 -19.94 -20.85
C ASP A 170 -24.21 -20.44 -22.10
N SER A 171 -23.32 -19.62 -22.68
CA SER A 171 -22.47 -20.01 -23.81
C SER A 171 -21.29 -20.93 -23.44
N ILE A 172 -20.98 -21.10 -22.16
CA ILE A 172 -19.88 -21.97 -21.73
C ILE A 172 -20.30 -23.44 -21.88
N GLU A 173 -19.54 -24.19 -22.70
CA GLU A 173 -19.81 -25.60 -22.99
C GLU A 173 -19.53 -26.51 -21.77
N ASP A 174 -18.34 -26.40 -21.17
CA ASP A 174 -17.98 -27.15 -19.96
C ASP A 174 -18.37 -26.36 -18.70
N LYS A 175 -19.60 -26.59 -18.25
CA LYS A 175 -20.14 -25.97 -17.03
C LYS A 175 -19.52 -26.53 -15.75
N ASP A 176 -18.95 -27.73 -15.78
CA ASP A 176 -18.37 -28.39 -14.60
C ASP A 176 -16.97 -27.85 -14.26
N HIS A 177 -16.25 -27.31 -15.25
CA HIS A 177 -14.91 -26.69 -15.07
C HIS A 177 -14.84 -25.22 -15.52
N ALA A 178 -15.96 -24.51 -15.54
CA ALA A 178 -16.03 -23.13 -15.99
C ALA A 178 -15.15 -22.18 -15.15
N ASN A 179 -14.25 -21.44 -15.80
CA ASN A 179 -13.46 -20.38 -15.16
C ASN A 179 -14.26 -19.06 -15.12
N LEU A 180 -14.73 -18.69 -13.92
CA LEU A 180 -15.55 -17.50 -13.71
C LEU A 180 -14.76 -16.19 -13.58
N ARG A 181 -13.42 -16.24 -13.54
CA ARG A 181 -12.59 -15.05 -13.35
C ARG A 181 -12.88 -13.97 -14.40
N TRP A 182 -12.80 -14.33 -15.68
CA TRP A 182 -12.98 -13.38 -16.78
C TRP A 182 -14.44 -12.95 -16.96
N PRO A 183 -15.43 -13.87 -16.95
CA PRO A 183 -16.84 -13.50 -16.95
C PRO A 183 -17.20 -12.40 -15.94
N ILE A 184 -16.73 -12.53 -14.69
CA ILE A 184 -16.98 -11.57 -13.61
C ILE A 184 -16.17 -10.28 -13.80
N GLN A 185 -14.89 -10.37 -14.13
CA GLN A 185 -14.04 -9.18 -14.29
C GLN A 185 -14.52 -8.28 -15.43
N VAL A 186 -14.93 -8.85 -16.57
CA VAL A 186 -15.48 -8.09 -17.70
C VAL A 186 -16.82 -7.45 -17.33
N MET A 187 -17.69 -8.15 -16.60
CA MET A 187 -18.96 -7.58 -16.11
C MET A 187 -18.72 -6.33 -15.26
N VAL A 188 -17.84 -6.42 -14.27
CA VAL A 188 -17.52 -5.29 -13.38
C VAL A 188 -16.85 -4.16 -14.16
N ALA A 189 -15.93 -4.48 -15.06
CA ALA A 189 -15.26 -3.49 -15.90
C ALA A 189 -16.25 -2.77 -16.83
N ASN A 190 -17.24 -3.47 -17.39
CA ASN A 190 -18.25 -2.88 -18.27
C ASN A 190 -19.16 -1.89 -17.52
N ILE A 191 -19.51 -2.17 -16.27
CA ILE A 191 -20.25 -1.21 -15.42
C ILE A 191 -19.41 0.09 -15.27
N ILE A 192 -18.11 -0.05 -15.00
CA ILE A 192 -17.23 1.12 -14.84
C ILE A 192 -17.03 1.86 -16.17
N ASN A 193 -16.77 1.14 -17.27
CA ASN A 193 -16.52 1.74 -18.58
C ASN A 193 -17.75 2.41 -19.17
N GLU A 194 -18.94 1.89 -18.93
CA GLU A 194 -20.17 2.52 -19.37
C GLU A 194 -20.38 3.85 -18.63
N VAL A 195 -20.13 3.88 -17.32
CA VAL A 195 -20.27 5.10 -16.51
C VAL A 195 -19.23 6.15 -16.89
N LEU A 196 -17.97 5.74 -17.12
CA LEU A 196 -16.87 6.68 -17.37
C LEU A 196 -16.70 7.07 -18.84
N PHE A 197 -16.91 6.13 -19.75
CA PHE A 197 -16.57 6.28 -21.17
C PHE A 197 -17.77 6.04 -22.11
N GLY A 198 -18.90 5.57 -21.58
CA GLY A 198 -20.10 5.32 -22.38
C GLY A 198 -20.01 4.10 -23.29
N PHE A 199 -19.08 3.16 -23.04
CA PHE A 199 -18.96 1.94 -23.84
C PHE A 199 -18.78 0.69 -22.99
N ARG A 200 -19.05 -0.48 -23.59
CA ARG A 200 -18.84 -1.80 -23.00
C ARG A 200 -18.02 -2.67 -23.94
N TYR A 201 -17.19 -3.54 -23.39
CA TYR A 201 -16.55 -4.62 -24.13
C TYR A 201 -17.54 -5.78 -24.31
N LYS A 202 -17.54 -6.37 -25.52
CA LYS A 202 -18.18 -7.67 -25.72
C LYS A 202 -17.31 -8.75 -25.11
N TYR A 203 -17.89 -9.84 -24.62
CA TYR A 203 -17.13 -10.95 -24.06
C TYR A 203 -16.19 -11.59 -25.10
N ASP A 204 -16.63 -11.60 -26.36
CA ASP A 204 -15.92 -12.10 -27.54
C ASP A 204 -14.75 -11.19 -27.97
N ASP A 205 -14.75 -9.94 -27.50
CA ASP A 205 -13.81 -8.87 -27.89
C ASP A 205 -13.35 -8.06 -26.66
N CYS A 206 -13.05 -8.76 -25.57
CA CYS A 206 -12.54 -8.17 -24.33
C CYS A 206 -11.02 -8.35 -24.15
N GLN A 207 -10.35 -8.87 -25.18
CA GLN A 207 -8.91 -9.14 -25.17
C GLN A 207 -8.06 -7.91 -24.74
N PRO A 208 -8.34 -6.66 -25.20
CA PRO A 208 -7.58 -5.50 -24.74
C PRO A 208 -7.68 -5.25 -23.23
N LEU A 209 -8.87 -5.47 -22.64
CA LEU A 209 -9.09 -5.37 -21.20
C LEU A 209 -8.34 -6.48 -20.46
N MET A 210 -8.38 -7.70 -20.99
CA MET A 210 -7.69 -8.85 -20.40
C MET A 210 -6.18 -8.64 -20.39
N GLU A 211 -5.60 -8.21 -21.49
CA GLU A 211 -4.17 -7.93 -21.63
C GLU A 211 -3.71 -6.84 -20.66
N TYR A 212 -4.51 -5.78 -20.49
CA TYR A 212 -4.23 -4.75 -19.49
C TYR A 212 -4.19 -5.32 -18.06
N VAL A 213 -5.20 -6.10 -17.68
CA VAL A 213 -5.29 -6.72 -16.34
C VAL A 213 -4.16 -7.74 -16.11
N GLU A 214 -3.83 -8.55 -17.10
CA GLU A 214 -2.71 -9.49 -17.01
C GLU A 214 -1.36 -8.79 -16.94
N GLY A 215 -1.18 -7.70 -17.69
CA GLY A 215 0.00 -6.85 -17.61
C GLY A 215 0.20 -6.29 -16.20
N PHE A 216 -0.87 -5.78 -15.59
CA PHE A 216 -0.83 -5.27 -14.22
C PHE A 216 -0.49 -6.34 -13.18
N ASN A 217 -1.01 -7.57 -13.34
CA ASN A 217 -0.73 -8.67 -12.39
C ASN A 217 0.68 -9.25 -12.50
N LYS A 218 1.44 -8.93 -13.56
CA LYS A 218 2.83 -9.37 -13.75
C LYS A 218 3.84 -8.45 -13.07
N VAL A 219 3.43 -7.23 -12.71
CA VAL A 219 4.21 -6.23 -11.99
C VAL A 219 4.10 -6.50 -10.49
#